data_AF-A0A2L0F9F8-F1
#
_entry.id   AF-A0A2L0F9F8-F1
#
_cell.length_a   1.000
_cell.length_b   1.000
_cell.length_c   1.000
_cell.angle_alpha   90.00
_cell.angle_beta   90.00
_cell.angle_gamma   90.00
#
_symmetry.space_group_name_H-M   'P 1'
#
loop_
_entity.id
_entity.type
_entity.pdbx_description
1 polymer ?
#
loop_
_entity_poly.entity_id
_entity_poly.type
_entity_poly.pdbx_seq_one_letter_code
_entity_poly.pdbx_strand_id
1 'polypeptide(L)'
;MRRTITQLFVSAFTFAVPLLIASSASAQANPCGNLQLAAAGECEIRTEGGCEGYCEPVQFTAECSGRCTGSADASCTGSCKADCQAECTGTAGSLDCEGSCTASCKGKCSANCSAQANGGGAQGECEAACAASCEGECDVSCEATPPSASCDAKCEASCEGQCNVEANIDCNADCTADLRGGCEVQCTTPDGALFCNGQYVDIVGSMEECKNWLLTQGVDVQFHAEAEAEASVSCAAAPGSRSPLTGTGIAALVAGLGVAAARRRKRS
;
A
#
# COMPACT_ATOMS: atom_id res chain seq x y z
N MET A 1 59.30 12.56 -60.50
CA MET A 1 60.02 12.35 -59.22
C MET A 1 59.93 13.63 -58.41
N ARG A 2 59.50 13.52 -57.13
CA ARG A 2 59.86 14.36 -55.95
C ARG A 2 59.59 15.89 -56.04
N ARG A 3 59.06 16.61 -55.05
CA ARG A 3 58.63 16.35 -53.66
C ARG A 3 58.01 17.67 -53.13
N THR A 4 56.83 17.58 -52.49
CA THR A 4 56.38 18.22 -51.22
C THR A 4 56.60 19.71 -50.92
N ILE A 5 55.54 20.40 -50.41
CA ILE A 5 55.42 21.05 -49.07
C ILE A 5 54.12 21.90 -49.06
N THR A 6 53.02 21.49 -48.39
CA THR A 6 52.58 21.76 -46.99
C THR A 6 51.79 23.07 -46.82
N GLN A 7 50.48 23.01 -46.52
CA GLN A 7 49.69 23.88 -45.60
C GLN A 7 48.31 23.19 -45.35
N LEU A 8 48.10 22.41 -44.28
CA LEU A 8 47.63 22.79 -42.93
C LEU A 8 46.30 23.58 -42.88
N PHE A 9 45.19 22.85 -42.78
CA PHE A 9 43.97 23.28 -42.08
C PHE A 9 43.38 22.08 -41.31
N VAL A 10 43.81 21.92 -40.06
CA VAL A 10 43.17 21.03 -39.09
C VAL A 10 42.19 21.89 -38.30
N SER A 11 40.92 21.87 -38.71
CA SER A 11 39.81 22.45 -37.98
C SER A 11 39.47 21.56 -36.78
N ALA A 12 39.79 22.04 -35.59
CA ALA A 12 39.39 21.43 -34.33
C ALA A 12 37.87 21.60 -34.13
N PHE A 13 37.11 20.53 -34.33
CA PHE A 13 35.72 20.43 -33.86
C PHE A 13 35.75 20.00 -32.39
N THR A 14 35.69 20.96 -31.48
CA THR A 14 35.37 20.71 -30.07
C THR A 14 33.88 20.42 -29.97
N PHE A 15 33.49 19.15 -30.08
CA PHE A 15 32.17 18.70 -29.64
C PHE A 15 32.13 18.75 -28.12
N ALA A 16 31.46 19.77 -27.58
CA ALA A 16 31.00 19.77 -26.20
C ALA A 16 29.95 18.66 -26.07
N VAL A 17 30.36 17.54 -25.48
CA VAL A 17 29.46 16.45 -25.07
C VAL A 17 28.68 16.98 -23.86
N PRO A 18 27.36 17.19 -23.93
CA PRO A 18 26.58 17.42 -22.74
C PRO A 18 26.61 16.13 -21.92
N LEU A 19 27.25 16.18 -20.75
CA LEU A 19 27.08 15.21 -19.69
C LEU A 19 25.60 15.25 -19.28
N LEU A 20 24.79 14.42 -19.94
CA LEU A 20 23.49 14.01 -19.43
C LEU A 20 23.75 13.25 -18.15
N ILE A 21 23.61 13.95 -17.02
CA ILE A 21 23.46 13.33 -15.72
C ILE A 21 22.12 12.60 -15.81
N ALA A 22 22.15 11.33 -16.21
CA ALA A 22 21.01 10.46 -16.05
C ALA A 22 20.74 10.44 -14.56
N SER A 23 19.67 11.13 -14.14
CA SER A 23 19.02 10.86 -12.87
C SER A 23 18.60 9.40 -12.94
N SER A 24 19.48 8.51 -12.48
CA SER A 24 19.07 7.18 -12.10
C SER A 24 18.05 7.41 -10.99
N ALA A 25 16.76 7.32 -11.33
CA ALA A 25 15.73 6.96 -10.38
C ALA A 25 16.10 5.55 -9.90
N SER A 26 17.09 5.48 -9.01
CA SER A 26 17.38 4.26 -8.30
C SER A 26 16.17 4.04 -7.42
N ALA A 27 15.36 3.04 -7.76
CA ALA A 27 14.57 2.31 -6.78
C ALA A 27 15.57 1.74 -5.77
N GLN A 28 16.03 2.58 -4.85
CA GLN A 28 16.79 2.17 -3.70
C GLN A 28 15.85 1.27 -2.94
N ALA A 29 16.22 -0.01 -2.77
CA ALA A 29 15.40 -0.99 -2.07
C ALA A 29 14.96 -0.39 -0.74
N ASN A 30 13.68 -0.08 -0.62
CA ASN A 30 13.12 0.52 0.57
C ASN A 30 12.94 -0.62 1.59
N PRO A 31 13.67 -0.62 2.72
CA PRO A 31 13.50 -1.65 3.75
C PRO A 31 12.10 -1.61 4.40
N CYS A 32 11.38 -0.49 4.27
CA CYS A 32 9.98 -0.32 4.64
C CYS A 32 9.00 -0.77 3.53
N GLY A 33 9.44 -1.64 2.63
CA GLY A 33 8.60 -2.18 1.56
C GLY A 33 8.12 -1.11 0.58
N ASN A 34 6.81 -0.89 0.53
CA ASN A 34 6.14 -0.07 -0.48
C ASN A 34 5.76 1.34 0.01
N LEU A 35 6.29 1.78 1.15
CA LEU A 35 6.09 3.13 1.64
C LEU A 35 6.59 4.18 0.62
N GLN A 36 5.68 5.01 0.12
CA GLN A 36 6.03 6.19 -0.68
C GLN A 36 6.36 7.36 0.25
N LEU A 37 7.61 7.83 0.25
CA LEU A 37 8.04 8.90 1.18
C LEU A 37 7.26 10.20 1.02
N ALA A 38 6.70 10.46 -0.16
CA ALA A 38 5.83 11.61 -0.39
C ALA A 38 4.58 11.61 0.51
N ALA A 39 4.22 10.44 1.06
CA ALA A 39 3.14 10.22 2.01
C ALA A 39 3.65 9.83 3.41
N ALA A 40 4.95 9.84 3.67
CA ALA A 40 5.52 9.55 5.00
C ALA A 40 5.62 10.84 5.81
N GLY A 41 4.50 11.25 6.41
CA GLY A 41 4.43 12.39 7.32
C GLY A 41 4.84 11.96 8.72
N GLU A 42 3.85 11.63 9.55
CA GLU A 42 4.07 11.15 10.91
C GLU A 42 3.98 9.63 10.93
N CYS A 43 5.06 8.96 11.38
CA CYS A 43 5.08 7.52 11.55
C CYS A 43 5.03 7.16 13.04
N GLU A 44 4.25 6.14 13.39
CA GLU A 44 4.11 5.63 14.74
C GLU A 44 4.16 4.11 14.75
N ILE A 45 4.77 3.56 15.79
CA ILE A 45 4.79 2.11 16.03
C ILE A 45 3.84 1.84 17.17
N ARG A 46 2.92 0.92 16.94
CA ARG A 46 1.95 0.48 17.94
C ARG A 46 2.21 -0.96 18.32
N THR A 47 2.33 -1.20 19.61
CA THR A 47 2.46 -2.53 20.22
C THR A 47 1.25 -2.76 21.11
N GLU A 48 0.64 -3.95 21.06
CA GLU A 48 -0.39 -4.53 21.98
C GLU A 48 -1.46 -3.59 22.59
N GLY A 49 -2.74 -4.01 22.59
CA GLY A 49 -3.82 -3.30 23.31
C GLY A 49 -4.59 -2.25 22.50
N GLY A 50 -4.47 -2.27 21.17
CA GLY A 50 -5.16 -1.35 20.27
C GLY A 50 -4.70 -1.44 18.82
N CYS A 51 -3.51 -2.01 18.59
CA CYS A 51 -2.88 -2.20 17.27
C CYS A 51 -3.80 -2.90 16.24
N GLU A 52 -4.48 -3.99 16.60
CA GLU A 52 -5.40 -4.70 15.71
C GLU A 52 -6.57 -3.81 15.24
N GLY A 53 -6.98 -2.84 16.06
CA GLY A 53 -8.03 -1.88 15.69
C GLY A 53 -7.61 -0.91 14.59
N TYR A 54 -6.31 -0.80 14.30
CA TYR A 54 -5.78 -0.01 13.19
C TYR A 54 -5.56 -0.85 11.93
N CYS A 55 -5.72 -2.18 12.00
CA CYS A 55 -5.65 -3.07 10.86
C CYS A 55 -6.94 -3.10 10.02
N GLU A 56 -7.66 -1.97 9.94
CA GLU A 56 -8.93 -1.88 9.23
C GLU A 56 -8.75 -1.77 7.69
N PRO A 57 -9.57 -2.47 6.89
CA PRO A 57 -9.43 -2.54 5.42
C PRO A 57 -9.42 -1.19 4.69
N VAL A 58 -10.08 -0.18 5.27
CA VAL A 58 -10.22 1.15 4.67
C VAL A 58 -8.86 1.83 4.51
N GLN A 59 -7.91 1.55 5.41
CA GLN A 59 -6.55 2.09 5.37
C GLN A 59 -5.71 1.49 4.22
N PHE A 60 -6.08 0.29 3.74
CA PHE A 60 -5.30 -0.49 2.76
C PHE A 60 -5.77 -0.28 1.33
N THR A 61 -7.03 0.12 1.13
CA THR A 61 -7.66 0.22 -0.20
C THR A 61 -6.92 1.17 -1.13
N ALA A 62 -6.48 2.33 -0.63
CA ALA A 62 -5.74 3.30 -1.44
C ALA A 62 -4.36 2.79 -1.87
N GLU A 63 -3.70 2.02 -0.99
CA GLU A 63 -2.39 1.45 -1.26
C GLU A 63 -2.48 0.31 -2.28
N CYS A 64 -3.47 -0.57 -2.09
CA CYS A 64 -3.72 -1.68 -3.01
C CYS A 64 -4.19 -1.19 -4.39
N SER A 65 -5.01 -0.14 -4.45
CA SER A 65 -5.41 0.50 -5.72
C SER A 65 -4.21 1.04 -6.52
N GLY A 66 -3.13 1.46 -5.85
CA GLY A 66 -1.89 1.89 -6.51
C GLY A 66 -0.95 0.74 -6.92
N ARG A 67 -1.09 -0.44 -6.31
CA ARG A 67 -0.28 -1.64 -6.60
C ARG A 67 -0.91 -2.51 -7.68
N CYS A 68 -2.23 -2.51 -7.73
CA CYS A 68 -3.00 -3.22 -8.72
C CYS A 68 -3.05 -2.38 -10.00
N THR A 69 -2.17 -2.73 -10.94
CA THR A 69 -2.23 -2.32 -12.34
C THR A 69 -2.49 -3.53 -13.22
N GLY A 70 -3.35 -4.43 -12.73
CA GLY A 70 -3.70 -5.68 -13.40
C GLY A 70 -4.23 -5.38 -14.79
N SER A 71 -3.80 -6.17 -15.76
CA SER A 71 -4.34 -6.15 -17.12
C SER A 71 -5.20 -7.39 -17.32
N ALA A 72 -6.18 -7.29 -18.21
CA ALA A 72 -7.12 -8.34 -18.53
C ALA A 72 -6.39 -9.63 -18.88
N ASP A 73 -6.76 -10.71 -18.18
CA ASP A 73 -6.21 -12.02 -18.48
C ASP A 73 -6.82 -12.55 -19.78
N ALA A 74 -6.01 -13.16 -20.65
CA ALA A 74 -6.47 -13.66 -21.96
C ALA A 74 -7.60 -14.69 -21.82
N SER A 75 -7.67 -15.38 -20.69
CA SER A 75 -8.76 -16.30 -20.35
C SER A 75 -10.09 -15.58 -20.08
N CYS A 76 -10.05 -14.44 -19.38
CA CYS A 76 -11.21 -13.59 -19.14
C CYS A 76 -11.71 -12.96 -20.44
N THR A 77 -10.80 -12.35 -21.22
CA THR A 77 -11.19 -11.70 -22.48
C THR A 77 -11.71 -12.72 -23.49
N GLY A 78 -11.11 -13.91 -23.55
CA GLY A 78 -11.53 -14.98 -24.45
C GLY A 78 -12.92 -15.55 -24.14
N SER A 79 -13.23 -15.77 -22.86
CA SER A 79 -14.56 -16.25 -22.43
C SER A 79 -15.63 -15.18 -22.63
N CYS A 80 -15.39 -13.95 -22.17
CA CYS A 80 -16.29 -12.82 -22.37
C CYS A 80 -16.57 -12.55 -23.85
N LYS A 81 -15.56 -12.63 -24.72
CA LYS A 81 -15.73 -12.39 -26.16
C LYS A 81 -16.63 -13.46 -26.81
N ALA A 82 -16.53 -14.72 -26.39
CA ALA A 82 -17.39 -15.78 -26.89
C ALA A 82 -18.87 -15.54 -26.52
N ASP A 83 -19.13 -15.14 -25.27
CA ASP A 83 -20.48 -14.82 -24.80
C ASP A 83 -21.04 -13.57 -25.50
N CYS A 84 -20.24 -12.50 -25.59
CA CYS A 84 -20.63 -11.26 -26.26
C CYS A 84 -20.92 -11.48 -27.75
N GLN A 85 -20.14 -12.31 -28.46
CA GLN A 85 -20.40 -12.66 -29.86
C GLN A 85 -21.74 -13.41 -30.03
N ALA A 86 -22.10 -14.29 -29.08
CA ALA A 86 -23.38 -15.00 -29.12
C ALA A 86 -24.56 -14.01 -28.98
N GLU A 87 -24.45 -13.04 -28.07
CA GLU A 87 -25.48 -12.01 -27.90
C GLU A 87 -25.57 -11.06 -29.10
N CYS A 88 -24.44 -10.76 -29.71
CA CYS A 88 -24.39 -9.82 -30.82
C CYS A 88 -24.89 -10.39 -32.14
N THR A 89 -24.76 -11.71 -32.33
CA THR A 89 -25.35 -12.40 -33.49
C THR A 89 -26.87 -12.59 -33.36
N GLY A 90 -27.40 -12.60 -32.12
CA GLY A 90 -28.83 -12.67 -31.83
C GLY A 90 -29.57 -11.33 -31.93
N THR A 91 -28.86 -10.21 -31.75
CA THR A 91 -29.46 -8.86 -31.68
C THR A 91 -29.06 -8.05 -32.91
N ALA A 92 -30.03 -7.69 -33.76
CA ALA A 92 -29.77 -7.02 -35.03
C ALA A 92 -29.10 -5.63 -34.86
N GLY A 93 -27.77 -5.60 -34.86
CA GLY A 93 -26.98 -4.54 -35.48
C GLY A 93 -26.49 -3.37 -34.63
N SER A 94 -26.66 -3.35 -33.31
CA SER A 94 -26.01 -2.30 -32.51
C SER A 94 -25.75 -2.77 -31.07
N LEU A 95 -24.63 -3.46 -30.86
CA LEU A 95 -24.05 -3.58 -29.52
C LEU A 95 -23.60 -2.19 -29.07
N ASP A 96 -24.08 -1.77 -27.91
CA ASP A 96 -23.61 -0.59 -27.19
C ASP A 96 -22.45 -1.00 -26.29
N CYS A 97 -21.21 -0.71 -26.72
CA CYS A 97 -20.00 -1.18 -26.05
C CYS A 97 -19.97 -0.72 -24.59
N GLU A 98 -20.17 0.57 -24.35
CA GLU A 98 -20.05 1.18 -23.02
C GLU A 98 -21.18 0.70 -22.09
N GLY A 99 -22.42 0.68 -22.58
CA GLY A 99 -23.57 0.18 -21.84
C GLY A 99 -23.45 -1.30 -21.48
N SER A 100 -23.05 -2.14 -22.43
CA SER A 100 -22.84 -3.58 -22.20
C SER A 100 -21.68 -3.86 -21.24
N CYS A 101 -20.56 -3.13 -21.40
CA CYS A 101 -19.40 -3.24 -20.52
C CYS A 101 -19.77 -2.85 -19.09
N THR A 102 -20.35 -1.66 -18.91
CA THR A 102 -20.68 -1.12 -17.60
C THR A 102 -21.72 -1.98 -16.87
N ALA A 103 -22.75 -2.45 -17.57
CA ALA A 103 -23.77 -3.32 -16.98
C ALA A 103 -23.18 -4.66 -16.53
N SER A 104 -22.37 -5.30 -17.38
CA SER A 104 -21.74 -6.59 -17.08
C SER A 104 -20.71 -6.47 -15.96
N CYS A 105 -19.90 -5.42 -16.00
CA CYS A 105 -18.90 -5.10 -14.99
C CYS A 105 -19.54 -4.83 -13.62
N LYS A 106 -20.56 -3.97 -13.54
CA LYS A 106 -21.29 -3.69 -12.29
C LYS A 106 -21.97 -4.96 -11.73
N GLY A 107 -22.52 -5.81 -12.60
CA GLY A 107 -23.12 -7.08 -12.20
C GLY A 107 -22.10 -8.03 -11.56
N LYS A 108 -20.93 -8.20 -12.18
CA LYS A 108 -19.85 -9.01 -11.62
C LYS A 108 -19.28 -8.43 -10.33
N CYS A 109 -19.18 -7.11 -10.24
CA CYS A 109 -18.70 -6.46 -9.04
C CYS A 109 -19.62 -6.62 -7.85
N SER A 110 -20.93 -6.49 -8.03
CA SER A 110 -21.85 -6.76 -6.91
C SER A 110 -21.70 -8.21 -6.43
N ALA A 111 -21.48 -9.17 -7.33
CA ALA A 111 -21.20 -10.56 -6.95
C ALA A 111 -19.87 -10.73 -6.19
N ASN A 112 -18.78 -10.14 -6.68
CA ASN A 112 -17.46 -10.21 -6.03
C ASN A 112 -17.45 -9.48 -4.68
N CYS A 113 -17.96 -8.26 -4.62
CA CYS A 113 -18.09 -7.49 -3.38
C CYS A 113 -18.97 -8.18 -2.36
N SER A 114 -20.06 -8.84 -2.78
CA SER A 114 -20.90 -9.66 -1.89
C SER A 114 -20.17 -10.90 -1.35
N ALA A 115 -19.24 -11.47 -2.11
CA ALA A 115 -18.45 -12.62 -1.69
C ALA A 115 -17.29 -12.23 -0.75
N GLN A 116 -16.73 -11.04 -0.92
CA GLN A 116 -15.54 -10.57 -0.21
C GLN A 116 -15.85 -9.72 1.04
N ALA A 117 -16.95 -8.96 1.05
CA ALA A 117 -17.27 -8.05 2.15
C ALA A 117 -17.93 -8.77 3.34
N ASN A 118 -17.23 -8.82 4.47
CA ASN A 118 -17.79 -9.25 5.76
C ASN A 118 -18.54 -8.11 6.45
N GLY A 119 -19.65 -7.65 5.86
CA GLY A 119 -20.55 -6.63 6.45
C GLY A 119 -21.10 -5.63 5.44
N GLY A 120 -22.32 -5.12 5.70
CA GLY A 120 -23.07 -4.30 4.74
C GLY A 120 -22.44 -2.93 4.41
N GLY A 121 -21.58 -2.38 5.28
CA GLY A 121 -20.84 -1.15 5.01
C GLY A 121 -19.72 -1.35 3.99
N ALA A 122 -18.89 -2.39 4.20
CA ALA A 122 -17.80 -2.74 3.29
C ALA A 122 -18.30 -3.17 1.90
N GLN A 123 -19.48 -3.79 1.83
CA GLN A 123 -20.10 -4.13 0.55
C GLN A 123 -20.43 -2.89 -0.27
N GLY A 124 -21.07 -1.88 0.34
CA GLY A 124 -21.47 -0.66 -0.37
C GLY A 124 -20.28 0.16 -0.87
N GLU A 125 -19.19 0.20 -0.10
CA GLU A 125 -17.95 0.88 -0.51
C GLU A 125 -17.25 0.15 -1.65
N CYS A 126 -17.20 -1.18 -1.60
CA CYS A 126 -16.67 -2.01 -2.69
C CYS A 126 -17.49 -1.84 -3.97
N GLU A 127 -18.83 -1.87 -3.88
CA GLU A 127 -19.70 -1.69 -5.03
C GLU A 127 -19.55 -0.29 -5.64
N ALA A 128 -19.42 0.75 -4.82
CA ALA A 128 -19.22 2.12 -5.29
C ALA A 128 -17.84 2.30 -5.97
N ALA A 129 -16.78 1.80 -5.33
CA ALA A 129 -15.42 1.84 -5.89
C ALA A 129 -15.34 1.06 -7.21
N CYS A 130 -15.91 -0.14 -7.24
CA CYS A 130 -15.98 -0.88 -8.50
C CYS A 130 -16.80 -0.14 -9.55
N ALA A 131 -17.99 0.36 -9.23
CA ALA A 131 -18.85 1.01 -10.22
C ALA A 131 -18.13 2.18 -10.91
N ALA A 132 -17.35 2.96 -10.15
CA ALA A 132 -16.52 4.02 -10.69
C ALA A 132 -15.39 3.48 -11.59
N SER A 133 -14.71 2.39 -11.19
CA SER A 133 -13.69 1.73 -12.01
C SER A 133 -14.26 1.14 -13.30
N CYS A 134 -15.44 0.51 -13.23
CA CYS A 134 -16.18 0.03 -14.40
C CYS A 134 -16.47 1.15 -15.37
N GLU A 135 -17.00 2.28 -14.90
CA GLU A 135 -17.29 3.42 -15.78
C GLU A 135 -16.02 3.95 -16.44
N GLY A 136 -14.93 4.13 -15.68
CA GLY A 136 -13.66 4.62 -16.23
C GLY A 136 -13.02 3.68 -17.25
N GLU A 137 -12.86 2.39 -16.92
CA GLU A 137 -12.20 1.43 -17.80
C GLU A 137 -13.04 1.07 -19.02
N CYS A 138 -14.37 0.97 -18.87
CA CYS A 138 -15.28 0.74 -19.99
C CYS A 138 -15.34 1.95 -20.93
N ASP A 139 -15.35 3.17 -20.41
CA ASP A 139 -15.30 4.39 -21.22
C ASP A 139 -13.98 4.43 -22.02
N VAL A 140 -12.83 4.27 -21.36
CA VAL A 140 -11.52 4.26 -22.03
C VAL A 140 -11.42 3.15 -23.09
N SER A 141 -11.91 1.94 -22.79
CA SER A 141 -11.82 0.82 -23.72
C SER A 141 -12.75 0.99 -24.92
N CYS A 142 -13.94 1.55 -24.71
CA CYS A 142 -14.94 1.74 -25.75
C CYS A 142 -14.80 3.07 -26.52
N GLU A 143 -14.12 4.09 -25.99
CA GLU A 143 -13.91 5.40 -26.66
C GLU A 143 -13.12 5.23 -27.97
N ALA A 144 -12.17 4.29 -27.99
CA ALA A 144 -11.42 3.93 -29.19
C ALA A 144 -12.24 3.13 -30.23
N THR A 145 -13.46 2.71 -29.87
CA THR A 145 -14.30 1.83 -30.69
C THR A 145 -15.49 2.60 -31.28
N PRO A 146 -15.47 2.95 -32.58
CA PRO A 146 -16.56 3.70 -33.18
C PRO A 146 -17.88 2.91 -33.18
N PRO A 147 -19.04 3.58 -33.18
CA PRO A 147 -20.34 2.91 -33.21
C PRO A 147 -20.56 2.03 -34.45
N SER A 148 -19.82 2.30 -35.54
CA SER A 148 -19.79 1.49 -36.77
C SER A 148 -18.80 0.32 -36.74
N ALA A 149 -18.05 0.13 -35.65
CA ALA A 149 -17.13 -0.98 -35.51
C ALA A 149 -17.85 -2.33 -35.60
N SER A 150 -17.12 -3.35 -36.05
CA SER A 150 -17.63 -4.72 -36.05
C SER A 150 -17.97 -5.16 -34.64
N CYS A 151 -18.87 -6.12 -34.52
CA CYS A 151 -19.21 -6.61 -33.21
C CYS A 151 -18.03 -7.24 -32.48
N ASP A 152 -17.17 -7.95 -33.20
CA ASP A 152 -15.91 -8.47 -32.67
C ASP A 152 -15.08 -7.40 -31.97
N ALA A 153 -14.95 -6.22 -32.57
CA ALA A 153 -14.16 -5.12 -32.01
C ALA A 153 -14.84 -4.53 -30.76
N LYS A 154 -16.17 -4.38 -30.78
CA LYS A 154 -16.91 -3.88 -29.61
C LYS A 154 -16.90 -4.87 -28.45
N CYS A 155 -17.01 -6.16 -28.74
CA CYS A 155 -16.88 -7.21 -27.74
C CYS A 155 -15.48 -7.26 -27.16
N GLU A 156 -14.44 -7.12 -27.98
CA GLU A 156 -13.06 -7.10 -27.51
C GLU A 156 -12.81 -5.93 -26.57
N ALA A 157 -13.20 -4.71 -26.97
CA ALA A 157 -13.09 -3.51 -26.14
C ALA A 157 -13.89 -3.61 -24.82
N SER A 158 -15.15 -4.02 -24.89
CA SER A 158 -16.00 -4.20 -23.71
C SER A 158 -15.44 -5.24 -22.75
N CYS A 159 -14.95 -6.36 -23.28
CA CYS A 159 -14.41 -7.43 -22.47
C CYS A 159 -13.05 -7.07 -21.87
N GLU A 160 -12.21 -6.33 -22.60
CA GLU A 160 -10.93 -5.85 -22.09
C GLU A 160 -11.12 -4.89 -20.92
N GLY A 161 -12.00 -3.89 -21.06
CA GLY A 161 -12.32 -2.96 -19.97
C GLY A 161 -12.91 -3.67 -18.74
N GLN A 162 -13.87 -4.56 -18.95
CA GLN A 162 -14.45 -5.34 -17.83
C GLN A 162 -13.40 -6.24 -17.14
N CYS A 163 -12.58 -6.95 -17.90
CA CYS A 163 -11.59 -7.87 -17.36
C CYS A 163 -10.43 -7.15 -16.69
N ASN A 164 -10.07 -5.94 -17.13
CA ASN A 164 -9.14 -5.08 -16.41
C ASN A 164 -9.69 -4.75 -15.02
N VAL A 165 -10.95 -4.33 -14.93
CA VAL A 165 -11.57 -3.98 -13.65
C VAL A 165 -11.62 -5.19 -12.73
N GLU A 166 -12.01 -6.36 -13.25
CA GLU A 166 -12.04 -7.62 -12.50
C GLU A 166 -10.66 -7.96 -11.94
N ALA A 167 -9.61 -7.92 -12.78
CA ALA A 167 -8.23 -8.19 -12.34
C ALA A 167 -7.75 -7.21 -11.26
N ASN A 168 -8.13 -5.94 -11.35
CA ASN A 168 -7.75 -4.94 -10.37
C ASN A 168 -8.53 -5.06 -9.05
N ILE A 169 -9.78 -5.48 -9.09
CA ILE A 169 -10.59 -5.72 -7.88
C ILE A 169 -10.12 -6.98 -7.16
N ASP A 170 -9.88 -8.06 -7.89
CA ASP A 170 -9.36 -9.29 -7.30
C ASP A 170 -7.99 -9.04 -6.66
N CYS A 171 -7.10 -8.35 -7.37
CA CYS A 171 -5.83 -7.89 -6.82
C CYS A 171 -6.02 -7.00 -5.58
N ASN A 172 -6.98 -6.07 -5.59
CA ASN A 172 -7.21 -5.17 -4.47
C ASN A 172 -7.73 -5.92 -3.24
N ALA A 173 -8.58 -6.93 -3.44
CA ALA A 173 -9.08 -7.80 -2.38
C ALA A 173 -7.96 -8.65 -1.78
N ASP A 174 -7.15 -9.30 -2.62
CA ASP A 174 -6.00 -10.11 -2.19
C ASP A 174 -4.97 -9.24 -1.45
N CYS A 175 -4.62 -8.09 -2.01
CA CYS A 175 -3.71 -7.13 -1.38
C CYS A 175 -4.24 -6.64 -0.03
N THR A 176 -5.54 -6.35 0.08
CA THR A 176 -6.15 -5.92 1.34
C THR A 176 -6.11 -7.04 2.38
N ALA A 177 -6.33 -8.29 1.96
CA ALA A 177 -6.24 -9.46 2.83
C ALA A 177 -4.79 -9.69 3.31
N ASP A 178 -3.81 -9.57 2.41
CA ASP A 178 -2.39 -9.70 2.72
C ASP A 178 -1.92 -8.62 3.69
N LEU A 179 -2.25 -7.34 3.42
CA LEU A 179 -1.87 -6.24 4.31
C LEU A 179 -2.53 -6.35 5.68
N ARG A 180 -3.81 -6.77 5.72
CA ARG A 180 -4.49 -7.04 6.98
C ARG A 180 -3.83 -8.17 7.77
N GLY A 181 -3.55 -9.29 7.12
CA GLY A 181 -2.88 -10.44 7.75
C GLY A 181 -1.48 -10.07 8.24
N GLY A 182 -0.72 -9.32 7.45
CA GLY A 182 0.59 -8.80 7.84
C GLY A 182 0.51 -7.87 9.05
N CYS A 183 -0.46 -6.95 9.06
CA CYS A 183 -0.72 -6.03 10.16
C CYS A 183 -1.07 -6.77 11.45
N GLU A 184 -2.03 -7.71 11.39
CA GLU A 184 -2.43 -8.53 12.54
C GLU A 184 -1.23 -9.34 13.07
N VAL A 185 -0.43 -9.96 12.20
CA VAL A 185 0.78 -10.68 12.60
C VAL A 185 1.80 -9.75 13.27
N GLN A 186 2.11 -8.58 12.69
CA GLN A 186 3.06 -7.63 13.29
C GLN A 186 2.56 -7.10 14.64
N CYS A 187 1.26 -6.87 14.79
CA CYS A 187 0.67 -6.46 16.07
C CYS A 187 0.84 -7.51 17.18
N THR A 188 0.99 -8.79 16.84
CA THR A 188 1.28 -9.86 17.83
C THR A 188 2.76 -10.00 18.19
N THR A 189 3.65 -9.32 17.46
CA THR A 189 5.08 -9.31 17.75
C THR A 189 5.43 -8.20 18.76
N PRO A 190 6.49 -8.37 19.59
CA PRO A 190 6.91 -7.33 20.53
C PRO A 190 7.41 -6.06 19.84
N ASP A 191 7.74 -6.13 18.55
CA ASP A 191 8.19 -4.99 17.75
C ASP A 191 7.03 -4.08 17.29
N GLY A 192 5.79 -4.60 17.31
CA GLY A 192 4.58 -3.89 16.89
C GLY A 192 4.47 -3.68 15.38
N ALA A 193 3.38 -3.05 14.96
CA ALA A 193 3.17 -2.64 13.57
C ALA A 193 3.49 -1.14 13.39
N LEU A 194 4.09 -0.81 12.26
CA LEU A 194 4.40 0.57 11.86
C LEU A 194 3.25 1.16 11.03
N PHE A 195 2.79 2.33 11.43
CA PHE A 195 1.78 3.09 10.73
C PHE A 195 2.33 4.47 10.38
N CYS A 196 2.15 4.93 9.15
CA CYS A 196 2.52 6.27 8.72
C CYS A 196 1.28 6.99 8.20
N ASN A 197 0.94 8.15 8.78
CA ASN A 197 -0.30 8.89 8.51
C ASN A 197 -1.57 8.02 8.61
N GLY A 198 -1.56 7.06 9.55
CA GLY A 198 -2.65 6.09 9.75
C GLY A 198 -2.58 4.86 8.85
N GLN A 199 -1.74 4.84 7.81
CA GLN A 199 -1.60 3.70 6.90
C GLN A 199 -0.57 2.70 7.41
N TYR A 200 -0.91 1.41 7.41
CA TYR A 200 0.03 0.33 7.75
C TYR A 200 1.16 0.25 6.72
N VAL A 201 2.37 0.01 7.20
CA VAL A 201 3.56 -0.17 6.36
C VAL A 201 4.03 -1.61 6.45
N ASP A 202 3.96 -2.32 5.32
CA ASP A 202 4.47 -3.68 5.23
C ASP A 202 6.00 -3.71 5.16
N ILE A 203 6.63 -4.14 6.26
CA ILE A 203 8.08 -4.14 6.41
C ILE A 203 8.63 -5.45 5.82
N VAL A 204 9.32 -5.33 4.69
CA VAL A 204 9.96 -6.46 4.00
C VAL A 204 11.31 -6.83 4.64
N GLY A 205 11.97 -5.86 5.28
CA GLY A 205 13.24 -6.03 5.99
C GLY A 205 13.09 -6.14 7.51
N SER A 206 14.10 -5.71 8.25
CA SER A 206 13.97 -5.53 9.69
C SER A 206 13.34 -4.17 10.04
N MET A 207 12.59 -4.13 11.14
CA MET A 207 12.04 -2.90 11.71
C MET A 207 13.14 -1.84 11.95
N GLU A 208 14.35 -2.25 12.35
CA GLU A 208 15.49 -1.34 12.54
C GLU A 208 16.02 -0.75 11.23
N GLU A 209 16.11 -1.52 10.15
CA GLU A 209 16.52 -1.02 8.84
C GLU A 209 15.50 -0.01 8.31
N CYS A 210 14.21 -0.31 8.46
CA CYS A 210 13.13 0.60 8.09
C CYS A 210 13.17 1.91 8.89
N LYS A 211 13.28 1.83 10.23
CA LYS A 211 13.44 3.01 11.10
C LYS A 211 14.64 3.87 10.71
N ASN A 212 15.80 3.26 10.54
CA ASN A 212 17.02 3.98 10.20
C ASN A 212 16.89 4.68 8.85
N TRP A 213 16.28 4.02 7.87
CA TRP A 213 15.99 4.61 6.57
C TRP A 213 15.03 5.80 6.71
N LEU A 214 13.92 5.68 7.46
CA LEU A 214 12.99 6.80 7.71
C LEU A 214 13.68 8.01 8.35
N LEU A 215 14.55 7.78 9.33
CA LEU A 215 15.34 8.83 9.96
C LEU A 215 16.28 9.53 8.97
N THR A 216 16.88 8.81 8.01
CA THR A 216 17.68 9.45 6.94
C THR A 216 16.87 10.36 6.03
N GLN A 217 15.56 10.10 5.93
CA GLN A 217 14.63 10.90 5.13
C GLN A 217 14.00 12.05 5.92
N GLY A 218 14.35 12.19 7.21
CA GLY A 218 13.82 13.23 8.08
C GLY A 218 12.42 12.95 8.62
N VAL A 219 11.95 11.69 8.56
CA VAL A 219 10.69 11.25 9.12
C VAL A 219 10.90 10.81 10.57
N ASP A 220 10.16 11.39 11.50
CA ASP A 220 10.20 11.02 12.92
C ASP A 220 9.26 9.84 13.18
N VAL A 221 9.76 8.83 13.89
CA VAL A 221 9.00 7.61 14.22
C VAL A 221 8.71 7.60 15.73
N GLN A 222 7.45 7.81 16.09
CA GLN A 222 7.00 7.78 17.48
C GLN A 222 6.71 6.34 17.92
N PHE A 223 6.89 6.05 19.21
CA PHE A 223 6.58 4.72 19.77
C PHE A 223 5.41 4.86 20.75
N HIS A 224 4.28 4.23 20.42
CA HIS A 224 3.09 4.17 21.27
C HIS A 224 2.97 2.75 21.84
N ALA A 225 3.33 2.61 23.12
CA ALA A 225 3.01 1.43 23.90
C ALA A 225 1.83 1.77 24.80
N GLU A 226 0.66 1.23 24.47
CA GLU A 226 -0.56 1.35 25.28
C GLU A 226 -0.49 0.35 26.43
N ALA A 227 0.47 0.53 27.34
CA ALA A 227 0.46 -0.20 28.58
C ALA A 227 -0.64 0.39 29.47
N GLU A 228 -1.78 -0.30 29.58
CA GLU A 228 -2.73 -0.09 30.68
C GLU A 228 -2.07 -0.55 32.00
N ALA A 229 -1.05 0.20 32.43
CA ALA A 229 -0.52 0.15 33.76
C ALA A 229 -0.46 1.59 34.23
N GLU A 230 -1.32 1.93 35.20
CA GLU A 230 -1.25 3.20 35.92
C GLU A 230 0.09 3.30 36.64
N ALA A 231 1.10 3.76 35.93
CA ALA A 231 2.40 4.13 36.47
C ALA A 231 2.84 5.37 35.72
N SER A 232 2.59 6.52 36.33
CA SER A 232 3.08 7.82 35.90
C SER A 232 4.62 7.78 35.81
N VAL A 233 5.16 7.53 34.62
CA VAL A 233 6.57 7.74 34.32
C VAL A 233 6.68 8.99 33.44
N SER A 234 7.06 10.08 34.09
CA SER A 234 7.40 11.35 33.46
C SER A 234 8.64 11.17 32.56
N CYS A 235 8.45 11.09 31.24
CA CYS A 235 9.52 11.24 30.27
C CYS A 235 9.98 12.70 30.21
N ALA A 236 11.01 13.05 30.99
CA ALA A 236 11.75 14.31 30.80
C ALA A 236 12.91 14.07 29.83
N ALA A 237 12.70 14.42 28.56
CA ALA A 237 13.77 14.57 27.59
C ALA A 237 14.53 15.88 27.85
N ALA A 238 15.87 15.81 27.92
CA ALA A 238 16.73 16.97 27.75
C ALA A 238 17.93 16.57 26.87
N PRO A 239 18.26 17.33 25.80
CA PRO A 239 19.43 17.06 24.99
C PRO A 239 20.70 17.59 25.69
N GLY A 240 21.83 16.99 25.33
CA GLY A 240 23.02 16.93 26.17
C GLY A 240 23.76 18.23 26.49
N SER A 241 24.61 18.14 27.51
CA SER A 241 25.87 18.89 27.61
C SER A 241 26.80 18.23 28.63
N ARG A 242 28.08 18.15 28.25
CA ARG A 242 29.20 17.49 28.92
C ARG A 242 29.46 18.04 30.33
N SER A 243 29.75 17.16 31.30
CA SER A 243 30.97 17.21 32.16
C SER A 243 30.99 16.09 33.22
N PRO A 244 32.17 15.61 33.65
CA PRO A 244 32.31 14.45 34.51
C PRO A 244 32.33 14.87 35.98
N LEU A 245 31.50 14.26 36.83
CA LEU A 245 31.68 14.35 38.29
C LEU A 245 31.07 13.10 38.95
N THR A 246 31.99 12.25 39.39
CA THR A 246 31.90 11.33 40.55
C THR A 246 30.83 11.66 41.58
N GLY A 247 30.10 10.64 42.05
CA GLY A 247 29.53 10.69 43.40
C GLY A 247 28.26 9.86 43.62
N THR A 248 28.45 8.66 44.17
CA THR A 248 27.63 8.03 45.24
C THR A 248 26.10 8.02 45.13
N GLY A 249 25.56 6.80 45.14
CA GLY A 249 24.12 6.54 45.21
C GLY A 249 23.41 7.17 46.41
N ILE A 250 22.10 7.30 46.25
CA ILE A 250 21.18 7.71 47.31
C ILE A 250 20.00 6.74 47.30
N ALA A 251 19.87 6.03 48.40
CA ALA A 251 18.70 5.28 48.81
C ALA A 251 17.54 6.23 49.16
N ALA A 252 16.30 5.78 48.96
CA ALA A 252 15.14 6.36 49.61
C ALA A 252 14.17 5.26 50.07
N LEU A 253 14.24 4.95 51.37
CA LEU A 253 13.20 4.34 52.20
C LEU A 253 12.02 5.30 52.36
N VAL A 254 10.76 4.82 52.47
CA VAL A 254 9.81 5.12 53.58
C VAL A 254 8.66 4.10 53.61
N ALA A 255 8.39 3.62 54.85
CA ALA A 255 7.23 2.97 55.50
C ALA A 255 5.85 2.93 54.80
N GLY A 256 4.92 1.99 55.06
CA GLY A 256 4.74 1.01 56.14
C GLY A 256 3.32 1.11 56.72
N LEU A 257 2.49 0.06 56.60
CA LEU A 257 1.23 -0.25 57.33
C LEU A 257 1.03 -1.78 57.12
N GLY A 258 0.80 -2.69 58.06
CA GLY A 258 0.29 -2.61 59.42
C GLY A 258 -0.95 -3.51 59.54
N VAL A 259 -0.81 -4.84 59.60
CA VAL A 259 -1.89 -5.73 60.10
C VAL A 259 -1.30 -6.82 60.97
N ALA A 260 -1.56 -6.70 62.28
CA ALA A 260 -1.42 -7.76 63.26
C ALA A 260 -2.75 -8.50 63.36
N ALA A 261 -2.75 -9.84 63.26
CA ALA A 261 -3.82 -10.67 63.81
C ALA A 261 -3.24 -12.00 64.31
N ALA A 262 -3.59 -12.29 65.55
CA ALA A 262 -2.93 -13.23 66.45
C ALA A 262 -3.21 -14.72 66.20
N ARG A 263 -2.19 -15.53 66.52
CA ARG A 263 -2.20 -16.80 67.27
C ARG A 263 -3.48 -17.67 67.21
N ARG A 264 -3.27 -18.96 66.89
CA ARG A 264 -3.17 -20.05 67.91
C ARG A 264 -2.82 -21.42 67.30
N ARG A 265 -1.87 -22.08 67.96
CA ARG A 265 -1.78 -23.51 68.39
C ARG A 265 -2.48 -24.57 67.49
N LYS A 266 -1.89 -25.74 67.22
CA LYS A 266 -1.15 -26.62 68.14
C LYS A 266 -0.51 -27.76 67.32
N ARG A 267 0.75 -28.10 67.63
CA ARG A 267 1.33 -29.42 67.30
C ARG A 267 0.62 -30.50 68.10
N SER A 268 0.30 -31.61 67.43
CA SER A 268 0.39 -32.96 67.98
C SER A 268 0.92 -33.86 66.86
#